data_AF-A0A3E5I639-F1
#
_entry.id   AF-A0A3E5I639-F1
#
_cell.length_a   1.000
_cell.length_b   1.000
_cell.length_c   1.000
_cell.angle_alpha   90.00
_cell.angle_beta   90.00
_cell.angle_gamma   90.00
#
_symmetry.space_group_name_H-M   'P 1'
#
loop_
_entity.id
_entity.type
_entity.pdbx_description
1 polymer ?
#
loop_
_entity_poly.entity_id
_entity_poly.type
_entity_poly.pdbx_seq_one_letter_code
_entity_poly.pdbx_strand_id
1 'polypeptide(L)'
;MTKNELLSCVIGVIILSLLVGAYFYQRNKVAVHQQAERLFVQILQEEIERKERNLNLFHLFSESSSDTLPLKICIITEEGKKEYEVDSLKSKKNISQNLRNRSIHSILCEKSHLLPDSLNEHWQSMLKKDHIDTESTIHVRMENLQGKIISSSSHDGVWDTSSGIITSYIGNRCEIEVIGLLAFSWKTILWYHWQPFGWIVICLLLMLLFICFYYKMVNRPPELKEVPYEVVVEKEVVVEKEVIREIIVEKETSPEKKAPLIKQICKVEGQLYGLRYGVVFDAQNRVLNCNGKKMSLSPQQCQILKLFLDAPDYTVTDEDIIKFIWKGQSNVQINTFCSAGNKLGKRLEQAGCGVCFRRFGSDRYRMLFIDDLVDNDLT
;
A
#
# COMPACT_ATOMS: atom_id res chain seq x y z
N MET A 1 -14.29 -21.94 -8.15
CA MET A 1 -13.22 -20.96 -8.30
C MET A 1 -11.93 -21.58 -7.79
N THR A 2 -10.97 -21.81 -8.68
CA THR A 2 -9.66 -22.35 -8.29
C THR A 2 -8.85 -21.27 -7.57
N LYS A 3 -7.86 -21.67 -6.75
CA LYS A 3 -6.99 -20.70 -6.02
C LYS A 3 -6.33 -19.68 -6.97
N ASN A 4 -6.04 -20.11 -8.20
CA ASN A 4 -5.42 -19.28 -9.23
C ASN A 4 -6.40 -18.25 -9.82
N GLU A 5 -7.68 -18.62 -9.99
CA GLU A 5 -8.73 -17.68 -10.42
C GLU A 5 -8.99 -16.59 -9.36
N LEU A 6 -8.96 -16.95 -8.08
CA LEU A 6 -9.07 -15.99 -6.98
C LEU A 6 -7.90 -15.01 -6.97
N LEU A 7 -6.68 -15.51 -7.10
CA LEU A 7 -5.48 -14.67 -7.17
C LEU A 7 -5.54 -13.69 -8.34
N SER A 8 -5.92 -14.17 -9.53
CA SER A 8 -6.07 -13.31 -10.71
C SER A 8 -7.14 -12.22 -10.53
N CYS A 9 -8.26 -12.55 -9.87
CA CYS A 9 -9.32 -11.59 -9.60
C CYS A 9 -8.86 -10.50 -8.62
N VAL A 10 -8.17 -10.88 -7.55
CA VAL A 10 -7.64 -9.93 -6.56
C VAL A 10 -6.62 -8.98 -7.18
N ILE A 11 -5.69 -9.50 -7.99
CA ILE A 11 -4.72 -8.68 -8.71
C ILE A 11 -5.43 -7.69 -9.65
N GLY A 12 -6.46 -8.15 -10.38
CA GLY A 12 -7.26 -7.29 -11.26
C GLY A 12 -7.94 -6.14 -10.52
N VAL A 13 -8.53 -6.39 -9.35
CA VAL A 13 -9.18 -5.35 -8.52
C VAL A 13 -8.16 -4.34 -7.98
N ILE A 14 -6.96 -4.80 -7.60
CA ILE A 14 -5.89 -3.90 -7.13
C ILE A 14 -5.44 -2.98 -8.27
N ILE A 15 -5.17 -3.53 -9.46
CA ILE A 15 -4.77 -2.75 -10.64
C ILE A 15 -5.85 -1.73 -11.00
N LEU A 16 -7.12 -2.16 -11.05
CA LEU A 16 -8.24 -1.26 -11.34
C LEU A 16 -8.33 -0.13 -10.30
N SER A 17 -8.14 -0.45 -9.01
CA SER A 17 -8.17 0.52 -7.92
C SER A 17 -7.04 1.55 -8.05
N LEU A 18 -5.84 1.12 -8.47
CA LEU A 18 -4.70 2.01 -8.75
C LEU A 18 -4.97 2.93 -9.94
N LEU A 19 -5.55 2.41 -11.03
CA LEU A 19 -5.91 3.21 -12.20
C LEU A 19 -6.97 4.27 -11.87
N VAL A 20 -8.01 3.88 -11.13
CA VAL A 20 -9.07 4.80 -10.69
C VAL A 20 -8.49 5.84 -9.71
N GLY A 21 -7.64 5.42 -8.77
CA GLY A 21 -6.94 6.33 -7.86
C GLY A 21 -6.05 7.34 -8.59
N ALA A 22 -5.28 6.90 -9.58
CA ALA A 22 -4.45 7.77 -10.41
C ALA A 22 -5.30 8.78 -11.21
N TYR A 23 -6.44 8.33 -11.77
CA TYR A 23 -7.37 9.22 -12.47
C TYR A 23 -7.91 10.33 -11.55
N PHE A 24 -8.41 9.97 -10.36
CA PHE A 24 -8.91 10.96 -9.41
C PHE A 24 -7.81 11.89 -8.90
N TYR A 25 -6.59 11.37 -8.72
CA TYR A 25 -5.45 12.20 -8.34
C TYR A 25 -5.13 13.26 -9.40
N GLN A 26 -5.09 12.89 -10.68
CA GLN A 26 -4.88 13.84 -11.77
C GLN A 26 -6.00 14.88 -11.84
N ARG A 27 -7.26 14.43 -11.69
CA ARG A 27 -8.41 15.33 -11.66
C ARG A 27 -8.32 16.34 -10.51
N ASN A 28 -7.97 15.89 -9.30
CA ASN A 28 -7.81 16.78 -8.16
C ASN A 28 -6.64 17.75 -8.36
N LYS A 29 -5.52 17.28 -8.92
CA LYS A 29 -4.37 18.14 -9.23
C LYS A 29 -4.77 19.30 -10.16
N VAL A 30 -5.52 19.02 -11.22
CA VAL A 30 -6.01 20.05 -12.14
C VAL A 30 -7.00 20.99 -11.45
N ALA A 31 -7.94 20.45 -10.65
CA ALA A 31 -8.94 21.26 -9.95
C ALA A 31 -8.32 22.22 -8.94
N VAL A 32 -7.38 21.74 -8.11
CA VAL A 32 -6.64 22.55 -7.14
C VAL A 32 -5.85 23.65 -7.86
N HIS A 33 -5.16 23.31 -8.95
CA HIS A 33 -4.39 24.30 -9.71
C HIS A 33 -5.29 25.39 -10.31
N GLN A 34 -6.42 25.00 -10.91
CA GLN A 34 -7.37 25.95 -11.48
C GLN A 34 -8.01 26.84 -10.40
N GLN A 35 -8.32 26.28 -9.23
CA GLN A 35 -8.86 27.07 -8.12
C GLN A 35 -7.82 28.06 -7.59
N ALA A 36 -6.57 27.62 -7.42
CA ALA A 36 -5.49 28.49 -6.99
C ALA A 36 -5.22 29.63 -8.00
N GLU A 37 -5.31 29.36 -9.30
CA GLU A 37 -5.22 30.38 -10.37
C GLU A 37 -6.35 31.41 -10.29
N ARG A 38 -7.59 30.96 -10.04
CA ARG A 38 -8.73 31.89 -9.86
C ARG A 38 -8.53 32.79 -8.65
N LEU A 39 -8.15 32.21 -7.51
CA LEU A 39 -7.86 32.97 -6.29
C LEU A 39 -6.70 33.95 -6.51
N PHE A 40 -5.70 33.55 -7.29
CA PHE A 40 -4.57 34.39 -7.64
C PHE A 40 -4.96 35.59 -8.54
N VAL A 41 -5.85 35.41 -9.50
CA VAL A 41 -6.38 36.55 -10.28
C VAL A 41 -7.24 37.44 -9.39
N GLN A 42 -8.05 36.85 -8.50
CA GLN A 42 -8.91 37.60 -7.58
C GLN A 42 -8.09 38.50 -6.63
N ILE A 43 -7.03 38.00 -6.00
CA ILE A 43 -6.23 38.82 -5.08
C ILE A 43 -5.52 39.98 -5.81
N LEU A 44 -5.12 39.79 -7.07
CA LEU A 44 -4.55 40.87 -7.87
C LEU A 44 -5.61 41.93 -8.19
N GLN A 45 -6.82 41.51 -8.55
CA GLN A 45 -7.93 42.43 -8.81
C GLN A 45 -8.30 43.23 -7.55
N GLU A 46 -8.40 42.57 -6.40
CA GLU A 46 -8.70 43.22 -5.11
C GLU A 46 -7.60 44.20 -4.68
N GLU A 47 -6.32 43.89 -4.93
CA GLU A 47 -5.21 44.80 -4.65
C GLU A 47 -5.25 46.05 -5.55
N ILE A 48 -5.59 45.88 -6.82
CA ILE A 48 -5.77 47.01 -7.75
C ILE A 48 -6.93 47.90 -7.31
N GLU A 49 -8.07 47.31 -6.94
CA GLU A 49 -9.24 48.05 -6.42
C GLU A 49 -8.96 48.75 -5.10
N ARG A 50 -8.14 48.14 -4.23
CA ARG A 50 -7.66 48.77 -2.99
C ARG A 50 -6.78 49.99 -3.31
N LYS A 51 -5.87 49.89 -4.28
CA LYS A 51 -5.01 51.01 -4.71
C LYS A 51 -5.82 52.13 -5.37
N GLU A 52 -6.80 51.77 -6.20
CA GLU A 52 -7.72 52.73 -6.81
C GLU A 52 -8.48 53.54 -5.75
N ARG A 53 -9.01 52.86 -4.71
CA ARG A 53 -9.62 53.49 -3.54
C ARG A 53 -8.70 54.47 -2.85
N ASN A 54 -7.47 54.04 -2.56
CA ASN A 54 -6.51 54.86 -1.82
C ASN A 54 -6.06 56.11 -2.59
N LEU A 55 -6.07 56.04 -3.93
CA LEU A 55 -5.67 57.14 -4.81
C LEU A 55 -6.85 58.02 -5.27
N ASN A 56 -8.09 57.70 -4.87
CA ASN A 56 -9.32 58.43 -5.26
C ASN A 56 -9.47 58.62 -6.78
N LEU A 57 -9.07 57.64 -7.59
CA LEU A 57 -9.06 57.76 -9.07
C LEU A 57 -10.43 57.52 -9.74
N PHE A 58 -11.48 57.28 -8.95
CA PHE A 58 -12.84 56.95 -9.40
C PHE A 58 -13.47 57.90 -10.42
N HIS A 59 -13.05 59.16 -10.44
CA HIS A 59 -13.70 60.21 -11.23
C HIS A 59 -13.14 60.40 -12.63
N LEU A 60 -12.07 59.70 -13.02
CA LEU A 60 -11.39 60.00 -14.29
C LEU A 60 -11.91 59.21 -15.50
N PHE A 61 -12.64 58.10 -15.32
CA PHE A 61 -12.86 57.15 -16.41
C PHE A 61 -14.26 56.50 -16.41
N SER A 62 -15.30 57.26 -16.83
CA SER A 62 -16.72 56.84 -16.76
C SER A 62 -17.29 56.17 -18.04
N GLU A 63 -16.52 55.96 -19.10
CA GLU A 63 -17.06 55.39 -20.35
C GLU A 63 -16.71 53.90 -20.52
N SER A 64 -17.64 53.15 -21.12
CA SER A 64 -17.46 51.75 -21.46
C SER A 64 -16.48 51.60 -22.63
N SER A 65 -15.55 50.65 -22.54
CA SER A 65 -14.70 50.23 -23.66
C SER A 65 -14.94 48.76 -23.96
N SER A 66 -14.82 48.34 -25.22
CA SER A 66 -15.08 46.95 -25.60
C SER A 66 -13.89 46.04 -25.31
N ASP A 67 -14.17 44.81 -24.89
CA ASP A 67 -13.16 43.77 -24.75
C ASP A 67 -12.58 43.43 -26.12
N THR A 68 -11.34 43.84 -26.35
CA THR A 68 -10.58 43.55 -27.56
C THR A 68 -9.20 43.12 -27.13
N LEU A 69 -8.61 42.15 -27.83
CA LEU A 69 -7.23 41.71 -27.59
C LEU A 69 -6.32 42.70 -28.32
N PRO A 70 -5.66 43.66 -27.63
CA PRO A 70 -4.88 44.66 -28.32
C PRO A 70 -3.56 44.03 -28.77
N LEU A 71 -3.32 44.05 -30.08
CA LEU A 71 -2.04 43.62 -30.66
C LEU A 71 -1.04 44.77 -30.75
N LYS A 72 -1.54 46.01 -30.83
CA LYS A 72 -0.75 47.24 -30.84
C LYS A 72 -1.36 48.26 -29.91
N ILE A 73 -0.52 48.91 -29.13
CA ILE A 73 -0.91 50.02 -28.24
C ILE A 73 -0.08 51.25 -28.58
N CYS A 74 -0.70 52.41 -28.39
CA CYS A 74 -0.05 53.69 -28.55
C CYS A 74 -0.02 54.40 -27.19
N ILE A 75 1.17 54.81 -26.75
CA ILE A 75 1.35 55.57 -25.53
C ILE A 75 1.87 56.96 -25.92
N ILE A 76 1.20 57.99 -25.42
CA ILE A 76 1.61 59.38 -25.59
C ILE A 76 2.33 59.79 -24.32
N THR A 77 3.63 60.08 -24.45
CA THR A 77 4.49 60.57 -23.37
C THR A 77 4.94 61.99 -23.68
N GLU A 78 5.61 62.66 -22.73
CA GLU A 78 6.25 63.96 -22.98
C GLU A 78 7.28 63.90 -24.13
N GLU A 79 7.87 62.72 -24.36
CA GLU A 79 8.81 62.45 -25.47
C GLU A 79 8.10 62.19 -26.82
N GLY A 80 6.77 62.25 -26.85
CA GLY A 80 5.95 62.03 -28.03
C GLY A 80 5.19 60.70 -28.02
N LYS A 81 4.59 60.39 -29.18
CA LYS A 81 3.77 59.21 -29.44
C LYS A 81 4.68 58.01 -29.76
N LYS A 82 4.62 56.96 -28.95
CA LYS A 82 5.33 55.68 -29.19
C LYS A 82 4.33 54.55 -29.35
N GLU A 83 4.53 53.70 -30.36
CA GLU A 83 3.75 52.50 -30.59
C GLU A 83 4.50 51.27 -30.07
N TYR A 84 3.78 50.40 -29.37
CA TYR A 84 4.31 49.15 -28.83
C TYR A 84 3.48 47.97 -29.33
N GLU A 85 4.17 46.89 -29.67
CA GLU A 85 3.54 45.62 -29.99
C GLU A 85 3.34 44.82 -28.69
N VAL A 86 2.15 44.25 -28.53
CA VAL A 86 1.77 43.49 -27.33
C VAL A 86 1.74 42.01 -27.67
N ASP A 87 2.44 41.21 -26.87
CA ASP A 87 2.43 39.76 -27.01
C ASP A 87 1.02 39.20 -26.75
N SER A 88 0.46 38.54 -27.76
CA SER A 88 -0.88 37.95 -27.71
C SER A 88 -1.04 36.90 -26.60
N LEU A 89 0.02 36.14 -26.27
CA LEU A 89 -0.01 35.13 -25.20
C LEU A 89 -0.05 35.79 -23.83
N LYS A 90 0.74 36.85 -23.63
CA LYS A 90 0.70 37.66 -22.39
C LYS A 90 -0.63 38.38 -22.24
N SER A 91 -1.19 38.90 -23.34
CA SER A 91 -2.48 39.57 -23.32
C SER A 91 -3.63 38.65 -22.89
N LYS A 92 -3.62 37.38 -23.31
CA LYS A 92 -4.63 36.38 -22.88
C LYS A 92 -4.59 36.10 -21.37
N LYS A 93 -3.40 36.19 -20.77
CA LYS A 93 -3.18 36.01 -19.33
C LYS A 93 -3.26 37.32 -18.53
N ASN A 94 -3.74 38.40 -19.15
CA ASN A 94 -3.93 39.66 -18.44
C ASN A 94 -5.15 39.56 -17.53
N ILE A 95 -5.05 40.13 -16.32
CA ILE A 95 -6.15 40.15 -15.34
C ILE A 95 -7.40 40.89 -15.86
N SER A 96 -7.24 41.76 -16.86
CA SER A 96 -8.35 42.41 -17.55
C SER A 96 -8.18 42.35 -19.06
N GLN A 97 -9.27 42.04 -19.78
CA GLN A 97 -9.33 42.13 -21.24
C GLN A 97 -9.81 43.51 -21.71
N ASN A 98 -10.28 44.34 -20.78
CA ASN A 98 -10.75 45.67 -21.09
C ASN A 98 -9.54 46.61 -21.22
N LEU A 99 -9.32 47.15 -22.43
CA LEU A 99 -8.22 48.07 -22.75
C LEU A 99 -8.13 49.26 -21.78
N ARG A 100 -9.28 49.78 -21.38
CA ARG A 100 -9.36 50.90 -20.44
C ARG A 100 -8.90 50.50 -19.04
N ASN A 101 -9.42 49.40 -18.50
CA ASN A 101 -8.99 48.90 -17.19
C ASN A 101 -7.49 48.61 -17.18
N ARG A 102 -6.97 48.00 -18.24
CA ARG A 102 -5.52 47.78 -18.39
C ARG A 102 -4.71 49.07 -18.35
N SER A 103 -5.19 50.13 -18.98
CA SER A 103 -4.54 51.45 -18.94
C SER A 103 -4.57 52.05 -17.52
N ILE A 104 -5.67 51.88 -16.79
CA ILE A 104 -5.77 52.28 -15.38
C ILE A 104 -4.76 51.48 -14.53
N HIS A 105 -4.66 50.17 -14.76
CA HIS A 105 -3.72 49.31 -14.04
C HIS A 105 -2.27 49.76 -14.26
N SER A 106 -1.89 50.13 -15.49
CA SER A 106 -0.55 50.69 -15.78
C SER A 106 -0.26 51.93 -14.92
N ILE A 107 -1.18 52.88 -14.88
CA ILE A 107 -1.03 54.15 -14.13
C ILE A 107 -0.98 53.87 -12.62
N LEU A 108 -1.85 52.98 -12.12
CA LEU A 108 -1.92 52.61 -10.71
C LEU A 108 -0.62 51.98 -10.23
N CYS A 109 -0.09 51.01 -10.99
CA CYS A 109 1.12 50.29 -10.63
C CYS A 109 2.40 51.13 -10.81
N GLU A 110 2.38 52.13 -11.70
CA GLU A 110 3.45 53.13 -11.80
C GLU A 110 3.47 54.07 -10.59
N LYS A 111 2.29 54.51 -10.11
CA LYS A 111 2.18 55.36 -8.91
C LYS A 111 2.42 54.59 -7.60
N SER A 112 2.06 53.31 -7.57
CA SER A 112 2.12 52.49 -6.37
C SER A 112 2.48 51.06 -6.72
N HIS A 113 3.75 50.70 -6.50
CA HIS A 113 4.27 49.36 -6.79
C HIS A 113 3.51 48.26 -6.04
N LEU A 114 3.46 47.07 -6.65
CA LEU A 114 2.94 45.86 -6.01
C LEU A 114 3.95 45.35 -5.00
N LEU A 115 3.50 45.04 -3.79
CA LEU A 115 4.32 44.48 -2.72
C LEU A 115 4.13 42.96 -2.71
N PRO A 116 5.15 42.16 -3.10
CA PRO A 116 5.03 40.71 -3.16
C PRO A 116 4.63 40.08 -1.82
N ASP A 117 5.17 40.57 -0.70
CA ASP A 117 4.88 40.05 0.65
C ASP A 117 3.40 40.18 1.01
N SER A 118 2.85 41.39 0.86
CA SER A 118 1.44 41.67 1.15
C SER A 118 0.50 40.85 0.26
N LEU A 119 0.86 40.68 -1.02
CA LEU A 119 0.10 39.85 -1.94
C LEU A 119 0.17 38.38 -1.54
N ASN A 120 1.35 37.90 -1.12
CA ASN A 120 1.54 36.51 -0.76
C ASN A 120 0.77 36.16 0.52
N GLU A 121 0.82 37.02 1.55
CA GLU A 121 0.02 36.85 2.77
C GLU A 121 -1.48 36.78 2.46
N HIS A 122 -1.97 37.67 1.59
CA HIS A 122 -3.38 37.67 1.19
C HIS A 122 -3.73 36.39 0.42
N TRP A 123 -2.88 35.98 -0.53
CA TRP A 123 -3.11 34.76 -1.31
C TRP A 123 -3.10 33.51 -0.43
N GLN A 124 -2.14 33.38 0.50
CA GLN A 124 -2.11 32.29 1.47
C GLN A 124 -3.37 32.23 2.34
N SER A 125 -3.89 33.39 2.75
CA SER A 125 -5.15 33.47 3.51
C SER A 125 -6.33 32.93 2.69
N MET A 126 -6.44 33.32 1.42
CA MET A 126 -7.49 32.84 0.51
C MET A 126 -7.37 31.33 0.22
N LEU A 127 -6.15 30.84 -0.02
CA LEU A 127 -5.89 29.41 -0.24
C LEU A 127 -6.31 28.58 0.98
N LYS A 128 -5.97 29.01 2.20
CA LYS A 128 -6.37 28.35 3.45
C LYS A 128 -7.90 28.32 3.62
N LYS A 129 -8.58 29.42 3.28
CA LYS A 129 -10.04 29.51 3.34
C LYS A 129 -10.72 28.50 2.39
N ASP A 130 -10.10 28.24 1.24
CA ASP A 130 -10.54 27.25 0.25
C ASP A 130 -9.99 25.82 0.51
N HIS A 131 -9.47 25.57 1.72
CA HIS A 131 -8.91 24.28 2.13
C HIS A 131 -7.71 23.80 1.30
N ILE A 132 -6.97 24.73 0.70
CA ILE A 132 -5.72 24.48 -0.02
C ILE A 132 -4.56 24.86 0.90
N ASP A 133 -4.06 23.90 1.67
CA ASP A 133 -2.89 24.09 2.53
C ASP A 133 -1.61 23.85 1.73
N THR A 134 -0.99 24.94 1.28
CA THR A 134 0.25 24.93 0.49
C THR A 134 1.10 26.15 0.82
N GLU A 135 2.42 25.97 0.77
CA GLU A 135 3.34 27.09 0.76
C GLU A 135 3.26 27.82 -0.59
N SER A 136 3.24 29.15 -0.54
CA SER A 136 3.19 30.00 -1.71
C SER A 136 4.20 31.14 -1.64
N THR A 137 4.66 31.55 -2.82
CA THR A 137 5.56 32.68 -3.01
C THR A 137 5.12 33.48 -4.22
N ILE A 138 5.26 34.80 -4.17
CA ILE A 138 4.93 35.69 -5.29
C ILE A 138 6.20 36.41 -5.75
N HIS A 139 6.40 36.43 -7.06
CA HIS A 139 7.41 37.24 -7.71
C HIS A 139 6.72 38.25 -8.63
N VAL A 140 7.16 39.50 -8.55
CA VAL A 140 6.70 40.57 -9.42
C VAL A 140 7.88 41.01 -10.27
N ARG A 141 7.69 41.01 -11.59
CA ARG A 141 8.62 41.57 -12.57
C ARG A 141 7.91 42.68 -13.31
N MET A 142 8.55 43.83 -13.41
CA MET A 142 8.04 45.01 -14.10
C MET A 142 9.05 45.45 -15.16
N GLU A 143 8.56 45.74 -16.36
CA GLU A 143 9.36 46.30 -17.45
C GLU A 143 8.95 47.75 -17.68
N ASN A 144 9.85 48.71 -17.48
CA ASN A 144 9.53 50.11 -17.70
C ASN A 144 9.48 50.46 -19.20
N LEU A 145 9.09 51.69 -19.54
CA LEU A 145 9.00 52.16 -20.93
C LEU A 145 10.36 52.22 -21.66
N GLN A 146 11.48 52.23 -20.94
CA GLN A 146 12.84 52.15 -21.51
C GLN A 146 13.36 50.70 -21.64
N GLY A 147 12.54 49.69 -21.33
CA GLY A 147 12.92 48.28 -21.36
C GLY A 147 13.75 47.81 -20.16
N LYS A 148 13.91 48.63 -19.11
CA LYS A 148 14.56 48.23 -17.86
C LYS A 148 13.63 47.34 -17.05
N ILE A 149 14.14 46.19 -16.63
CA ILE A 149 13.42 45.21 -15.82
C ILE A 149 13.73 45.45 -14.33
N ILE A 150 12.68 45.55 -13.52
CA ILE A 150 12.72 45.61 -12.06
C ILE A 150 12.02 44.36 -11.54
N SER A 151 12.68 43.59 -10.69
CA SER A 151 12.13 42.37 -10.09
C SER A 151 12.12 42.46 -8.57
N SER A 152 11.02 42.04 -7.96
CA SER A 152 10.86 41.87 -6.52
C SER A 152 10.24 40.51 -6.21
N SER A 153 10.62 39.94 -5.08
CA SER A 153 10.22 38.61 -4.60
C SER A 153 9.67 38.72 -3.19
N SER A 154 8.72 37.86 -2.83
CA SER A 154 8.33 37.69 -1.42
C SER A 154 9.26 36.74 -0.65
N HIS A 155 10.10 36.00 -1.36
CA HIS A 155 11.08 35.09 -0.79
C HIS A 155 12.25 34.87 -1.76
N ASP A 156 13.48 34.81 -1.25
CA ASP A 156 14.72 34.73 -2.05
C ASP A 156 15.22 33.29 -2.28
N GLY A 157 14.48 32.30 -1.79
CA GLY A 157 14.78 30.88 -1.96
C GLY A 157 14.54 30.37 -3.39
N VAL A 158 15.36 29.42 -3.81
CA VAL A 158 15.20 28.70 -5.09
C VAL A 158 14.04 27.71 -4.94
N TRP A 159 12.91 27.96 -5.60
CA TRP A 159 11.81 26.99 -5.68
C TRP A 159 12.05 25.99 -6.80
N ASP A 160 11.86 24.70 -6.49
CA ASP A 160 11.97 23.63 -7.48
C ASP A 160 10.88 23.74 -8.55
N THR A 161 11.24 23.39 -9.79
CA THR A 161 10.37 23.44 -10.99
C THR A 161 9.19 22.46 -10.92
N SER A 162 9.13 21.60 -9.90
CA SER A 162 7.97 20.75 -9.60
C SER A 162 6.78 21.51 -9.01
N SER A 163 6.96 22.80 -8.70
CA SER A 163 5.94 23.69 -8.14
C SER A 163 4.88 24.07 -9.17
N GLY A 164 3.64 24.25 -8.73
CA GLY A 164 2.61 24.85 -9.58
C GLY A 164 2.96 26.30 -9.88
N ILE A 165 3.23 26.63 -11.14
CA ILE A 165 3.53 27.99 -11.58
C ILE A 165 2.26 28.60 -12.15
N ILE A 166 1.85 29.74 -11.60
CA ILE A 166 0.73 30.56 -12.10
C ILE A 166 1.31 31.90 -12.53
N THR A 167 0.94 32.38 -13.71
CA THR A 167 1.46 33.63 -14.28
C THR A 167 0.30 34.51 -14.74
N SER A 168 0.24 35.73 -14.24
CA SER A 168 -0.73 36.74 -14.67
C SER A 168 -0.01 38.02 -15.07
N TYR A 169 -0.60 38.74 -16.02
CA TYR A 169 -0.06 40.02 -16.48
C TYR A 169 -0.97 41.17 -16.09
N ILE A 170 -0.36 42.33 -15.85
CA ILE A 170 -1.05 43.57 -15.48
C ILE A 170 -0.54 44.68 -16.40
N GLY A 171 -1.42 45.61 -16.74
CA GLY A 171 -1.11 46.79 -17.54
C GLY A 171 -1.46 46.66 -19.01
N ASN A 172 -1.42 47.79 -19.71
CA ASN A 172 -1.81 47.90 -21.11
C ASN A 172 -0.80 47.22 -22.05
N ARG A 173 0.49 47.18 -21.70
CA ARG A 173 1.53 46.48 -22.47
C ARG A 173 1.81 45.06 -21.94
N CYS A 174 1.10 44.63 -20.90
CA CYS A 174 1.49 43.47 -20.09
C CYS A 174 2.90 43.65 -19.50
N GLU A 175 3.22 44.88 -19.08
CA GLU A 175 4.53 45.28 -18.57
C GLU A 175 4.82 44.76 -17.16
N ILE A 176 3.80 44.36 -16.41
CA ILE A 176 3.95 43.75 -15.10
C ILE A 176 3.57 42.29 -15.22
N GLU A 177 4.54 41.42 -14.91
CA GLU A 177 4.41 39.98 -14.82
C GLU A 177 4.40 39.60 -13.33
N VAL A 178 3.31 38.97 -12.88
CA VAL A 178 3.20 38.45 -11.52
C VAL A 178 3.16 36.93 -11.59
N ILE A 179 4.12 36.31 -10.92
CA ILE A 179 4.32 34.86 -10.90
C ILE A 179 4.02 34.35 -9.49
N GLY A 180 3.00 33.53 -9.35
CA GLY A 180 2.69 32.78 -8.14
C GLY A 180 3.28 31.38 -8.21
N LEU A 181 4.09 31.00 -7.23
CA LEU A 181 4.66 29.67 -7.08
C LEU A 181 3.97 28.94 -5.94
N LEU A 182 3.54 27.70 -6.19
CA LEU A 182 2.85 26.85 -5.21
C LEU A 182 3.59 25.53 -5.01
N ALA A 183 3.96 25.22 -3.78
CA ALA A 183 4.47 23.91 -3.40
C ALA A 183 3.30 22.98 -3.06
N PHE A 184 2.77 22.26 -4.05
CA PHE A 184 1.70 21.30 -3.82
C PHE A 184 2.24 20.04 -3.12
N SER A 185 1.77 19.81 -1.89
CA SER A 185 1.96 18.52 -1.22
C SER A 185 1.01 17.48 -1.82
N TRP A 186 1.49 16.24 -1.96
CA TRP A 186 0.65 15.10 -2.38
C TRP A 186 -0.56 14.92 -1.45
N LYS A 187 -0.42 15.30 -0.17
CA LYS A 187 -1.52 15.29 0.81
C LYS A 187 -2.62 16.28 0.41
N THR A 188 -2.26 17.52 0.07
CA THR A 188 -3.22 18.56 -0.31
C THR A 188 -4.07 18.12 -1.51
N ILE A 189 -3.44 17.48 -2.51
CA ILE A 189 -4.13 16.97 -3.70
C ILE A 189 -5.10 15.82 -3.36
N LEU A 190 -4.72 14.91 -2.46
CA LEU A 190 -5.60 13.81 -2.04
C LEU A 190 -6.78 14.29 -1.18
N TRP A 191 -6.54 15.26 -0.30
CA TRP A 191 -7.54 15.75 0.65
C TRP A 191 -8.60 16.66 0.02
N TYR A 192 -8.26 17.39 -1.06
CA TYR A 192 -9.16 18.36 -1.70
C TYR A 192 -10.54 17.75 -2.07
N HIS A 193 -10.54 16.59 -2.70
CA HIS A 193 -11.73 15.75 -2.88
C HIS A 193 -11.40 14.31 -2.48
N TRP A 194 -11.40 14.06 -1.17
CA TRP A 194 -10.99 12.77 -0.60
C TRP A 194 -12.01 11.63 -0.79
N GLN A 195 -13.28 11.96 -1.02
CA GLN A 195 -14.39 11.01 -1.14
C GLN A 195 -14.11 9.79 -2.05
N PRO A 196 -13.65 9.95 -3.31
CA PRO A 196 -13.34 8.80 -4.17
C PRO A 196 -12.25 7.89 -3.58
N PHE A 197 -11.22 8.46 -2.94
CA PHE A 197 -10.17 7.67 -2.30
C PHE A 197 -10.70 6.89 -1.09
N GLY A 198 -11.61 7.50 -0.31
CA GLY A 198 -12.31 6.82 0.78
C GLY A 198 -13.08 5.59 0.29
N TRP A 199 -13.84 5.72 -0.81
CA TRP A 199 -14.56 4.60 -1.41
C TRP A 199 -13.62 3.49 -1.91
N ILE A 200 -12.49 3.84 -2.54
CA ILE A 200 -11.49 2.85 -2.97
C ILE A 200 -10.96 2.05 -1.78
N VAL A 201 -10.63 2.71 -0.67
CA VAL A 201 -10.15 2.04 0.55
C VAL A 201 -11.23 1.12 1.12
N ILE A 202 -12.49 1.57 1.19
CA ILE A 202 -13.61 0.75 1.66
C ILE A 202 -13.80 -0.48 0.76
N CYS A 203 -13.76 -0.33 -0.56
CA CYS A 203 -13.86 -1.45 -1.50
C CYS A 203 -12.73 -2.47 -1.31
N LEU A 204 -11.49 -2.00 -1.13
CA LEU A 204 -10.34 -2.88 -0.86
C LEU A 204 -10.48 -3.62 0.49
N LEU A 205 -11.00 -2.96 1.54
CA LEU A 205 -11.27 -3.59 2.83
C LEU A 205 -12.37 -4.65 2.74
N LEU A 206 -13.46 -4.37 2.03
CA LEU A 206 -14.54 -5.34 1.80
C LEU A 206 -14.04 -6.57 1.02
N MET A 207 -13.18 -6.35 0.01
CA MET A 207 -12.54 -7.44 -0.72
C MET A 207 -11.65 -8.29 0.18
N LEU A 208 -10.87 -7.66 1.07
CA LEU A 208 -10.05 -8.38 2.05
C LEU A 208 -10.90 -9.20 3.01
N LEU A 209 -12.01 -8.65 3.52
CA LEU A 209 -12.96 -9.39 4.35
C LEU A 209 -13.60 -10.56 3.60
N PHE A 210 -13.95 -10.39 2.32
CA PHE A 210 -14.47 -11.46 1.49
C PHE A 210 -13.45 -12.59 1.31
N ILE A 211 -12.17 -12.27 1.08
CA ILE A 211 -11.09 -13.25 1.00
C ILE A 211 -10.93 -13.99 2.33
N CYS A 212 -10.97 -13.29 3.46
CA CYS A 212 -10.92 -13.90 4.79
C CYS A 212 -12.10 -14.85 5.04
N PHE A 213 -13.32 -14.42 4.68
CA PHE A 213 -14.51 -15.25 4.79
C PHE A 213 -14.42 -16.49 3.91
N TYR A 214 -13.99 -16.32 2.65
CA TYR A 214 -13.78 -17.41 1.71
C TYR A 214 -12.75 -18.41 2.24
N TYR A 215 -11.62 -17.94 2.77
CA TYR A 215 -10.60 -18.80 3.39
C TYR A 215 -11.17 -19.57 4.60
N LYS A 216 -11.97 -18.92 5.45
CA LYS A 216 -12.63 -19.58 6.59
C LYS A 216 -13.67 -20.62 6.15
N MET A 217 -14.39 -20.36 5.06
CA MET A 217 -15.40 -21.28 4.52
C MET A 217 -14.77 -22.49 3.83
N VAL A 218 -13.71 -22.29 3.04
CA VAL A 218 -12.96 -23.38 2.39
C VAL A 218 -12.21 -24.23 3.40
N ASN A 219 -11.68 -23.62 4.47
CA ASN A 219 -11.00 -24.33 5.55
C ASN A 219 -11.93 -24.71 6.71
N ARG A 220 -13.26 -24.70 6.51
CA ARG A 220 -14.19 -25.19 7.52
C ARG A 220 -13.96 -26.71 7.65
N PRO A 221 -13.65 -27.24 8.85
CA PRO A 221 -13.52 -28.68 9.03
C PRO A 221 -14.86 -29.34 8.64
N PRO A 222 -14.84 -30.51 7.96
CA PRO A 222 -16.08 -31.20 7.61
C PRO A 222 -16.86 -31.45 8.90
N GLU A 223 -18.10 -30.94 8.95
CA GLU A 223 -19.03 -31.29 10.02
C GLU A 223 -19.11 -32.82 10.05
N LEU A 224 -18.75 -33.42 11.19
CA LEU A 224 -18.93 -34.84 11.42
C LEU A 224 -20.39 -35.16 11.09
N LYS A 225 -20.64 -35.84 9.97
CA LYS A 225 -21.91 -36.55 9.81
C LYS A 225 -21.93 -37.58 10.93
N GLU A 226 -22.80 -37.39 11.90
CA GLU A 226 -23.15 -38.44 12.85
C GLU A 226 -23.78 -39.58 12.03
N VAL A 227 -22.95 -40.56 11.67
CA VAL A 227 -23.42 -41.84 11.17
C VAL A 227 -24.08 -42.54 12.36
N PRO A 228 -25.36 -42.93 12.29
CA PRO A 228 -25.97 -43.67 13.37
C PRO A 228 -25.24 -45.02 13.49
N TYR A 229 -24.59 -45.24 14.62
CA TYR A 229 -23.95 -46.52 14.91
C TYR A 229 -25.03 -47.49 15.36
N GLU A 230 -25.27 -48.52 14.55
CA GLU A 230 -26.06 -49.67 14.98
C GLU A 230 -25.15 -50.55 15.85
N VAL A 231 -25.46 -50.63 17.15
CA VAL A 231 -24.74 -51.45 18.13
C VAL A 231 -25.01 -52.91 17.81
N VAL A 232 -24.15 -53.54 17.01
CA VAL A 232 -24.07 -55.00 16.98
C VAL A 232 -23.18 -55.41 18.15
N VAL A 233 -23.83 -55.86 19.22
CA VAL A 233 -23.19 -56.49 20.37
C VAL A 233 -22.51 -57.77 19.88
N GLU A 234 -21.18 -57.72 19.75
CA GLU A 234 -20.36 -58.90 19.43
C GLU A 234 -20.30 -59.77 20.69
N LYS A 235 -21.09 -60.86 20.67
CA LYS A 235 -21.11 -61.87 21.72
C LYS A 235 -19.91 -62.79 21.48
N GLU A 236 -18.95 -62.76 22.40
CA GLU A 236 -17.84 -63.72 22.44
C GLU A 236 -18.40 -65.16 22.40
N VAL A 237 -18.11 -65.87 21.31
CA VAL A 237 -18.24 -67.33 21.27
C VAL A 237 -16.91 -67.88 20.77
N VAL A 238 -16.20 -68.43 21.75
CA VAL A 238 -15.02 -69.29 21.61
C VAL A 238 -15.40 -70.51 20.76
N VAL A 239 -14.82 -70.66 19.56
CA VAL A 239 -14.67 -71.98 18.91
C VAL A 239 -13.38 -72.03 18.08
N GLU A 240 -12.53 -72.97 18.50
CA GLU A 240 -11.52 -73.78 17.83
C GLU A 240 -11.03 -73.49 16.38
N LYS A 241 -9.69 -73.50 16.29
CA LYS A 241 -8.80 -74.02 15.22
C LYS A 241 -9.45 -74.82 14.07
N GLU A 242 -9.03 -74.49 12.84
CA GLU A 242 -8.38 -75.38 11.83
C GLU A 242 -8.15 -74.57 10.52
N VAL A 243 -6.92 -74.14 10.20
CA VAL A 243 -5.94 -74.69 9.22
C VAL A 243 -6.49 -75.15 7.85
N ILE A 244 -5.88 -74.62 6.77
CA ILE A 244 -5.52 -75.23 5.45
C ILE A 244 -6.08 -74.53 4.18
N ARG A 245 -5.13 -73.96 3.38
CA ARG A 245 -4.93 -73.94 1.88
C ARG A 245 -6.11 -73.63 0.93
N GLU A 246 -6.00 -73.15 -0.30
CA GLU A 246 -4.93 -72.83 -1.28
C GLU A 246 -5.59 -72.05 -2.46
N ILE A 247 -4.81 -71.17 -3.10
CA ILE A 247 -4.61 -70.94 -4.56
C ILE A 247 -5.79 -70.61 -5.49
N ILE A 248 -5.74 -69.40 -6.11
CA ILE A 248 -5.90 -69.09 -7.57
C ILE A 248 -5.06 -67.81 -7.83
N VAL A 249 -3.84 -67.81 -8.38
CA VAL A 249 -3.32 -67.89 -9.79
C VAL A 249 -3.85 -66.82 -10.77
N GLU A 250 -2.91 -65.93 -11.13
CA GLU A 250 -2.69 -65.19 -12.40
C GLU A 250 -3.80 -64.31 -13.00
N LYS A 251 -3.50 -63.04 -13.27
CA LYS A 251 -2.77 -62.63 -14.50
C LYS A 251 -2.42 -61.14 -14.51
N GLU A 252 -1.24 -60.89 -15.06
CA GLU A 252 -0.55 -59.62 -15.26
C GLU A 252 -1.33 -58.60 -16.12
N THR A 253 -1.09 -57.31 -15.88
CA THR A 253 -0.62 -56.37 -16.92
C THR A 253 -0.17 -55.03 -16.30
N SER A 254 1.13 -54.76 -16.44
CA SER A 254 1.83 -53.45 -16.30
C SER A 254 1.50 -52.55 -17.52
N PRO A 255 1.90 -51.25 -17.65
CA PRO A 255 2.66 -50.38 -16.74
C PRO A 255 2.07 -48.94 -16.56
N GLU A 256 2.76 -48.17 -15.72
CA GLU A 256 2.92 -46.70 -15.80
C GLU A 256 1.74 -45.77 -15.47
N LYS A 257 1.71 -45.31 -14.21
CA LYS A 257 1.68 -43.87 -13.92
C LYS A 257 2.17 -43.58 -12.50
N LYS A 258 3.22 -42.77 -12.40
CA LYS A 258 3.79 -42.25 -11.15
C LYS A 258 2.69 -41.63 -10.28
N ALA A 259 2.35 -42.29 -9.17
CA ALA A 259 1.47 -41.74 -8.16
C ALA A 259 2.24 -40.75 -7.28
N PRO A 260 1.68 -39.57 -6.96
CA PRO A 260 2.36 -38.59 -6.13
C PRO A 260 2.41 -39.07 -4.68
N LEU A 261 3.57 -38.89 -4.04
CA LEU A 261 3.77 -39.18 -2.63
C LEU A 261 2.69 -38.47 -1.78
N ILE A 262 1.97 -39.28 -1.01
CA ILE A 262 0.93 -38.89 -0.07
C ILE A 262 1.54 -37.95 0.98
N LYS A 263 1.32 -36.63 0.81
CA LYS A 263 1.55 -35.60 1.83
C LYS A 263 0.34 -35.56 2.78
N GLN A 264 0.24 -36.52 3.70
CA GLN A 264 -0.73 -36.39 4.80
C GLN A 264 -0.28 -37.17 6.04
N ILE A 265 -0.04 -36.45 7.14
CA ILE A 265 0.11 -37.02 8.48
C ILE A 265 -1.31 -37.31 8.98
N CYS A 266 -1.69 -38.58 9.01
CA CYS A 266 -2.98 -39.00 9.53
C CYS A 266 -2.84 -39.41 11.01
N LYS A 267 -3.54 -38.71 11.91
CA LYS A 267 -3.71 -39.13 13.30
C LYS A 267 -4.76 -40.23 13.31
N VAL A 268 -4.33 -41.47 13.51
CA VAL A 268 -5.24 -42.63 13.63
C VAL A 268 -5.25 -42.98 15.11
N GLU A 269 -6.42 -42.93 15.75
CA GLU A 269 -6.66 -43.30 17.15
C GLU A 269 -5.65 -42.72 18.17
N GLY A 270 -5.65 -41.39 18.36
CA GLY A 270 -5.15 -40.70 19.57
C GLY A 270 -3.66 -40.83 19.97
N GLN A 271 -2.93 -41.84 19.50
CA GLN A 271 -1.60 -42.24 19.94
C GLN A 271 -0.74 -42.80 18.80
N LEU A 272 -1.28 -43.01 17.59
CA LEU A 272 -0.52 -43.32 16.37
C LEU A 272 -0.44 -42.08 15.46
N TYR A 273 0.78 -41.72 15.08
CA TYR A 273 1.07 -40.59 14.21
C TYR A 273 1.71 -41.09 12.92
N GLY A 274 1.03 -40.97 11.79
CA GLY A 274 1.64 -41.24 10.48
C GLY A 274 2.60 -40.12 10.09
N LEU A 275 3.89 -40.38 10.02
CA LEU A 275 4.92 -39.46 9.51
C LEU A 275 5.14 -39.68 8.01
N ARG A 276 5.99 -38.86 7.37
CA ARG A 276 6.33 -38.99 5.95
C ARG A 276 7.03 -40.34 5.65
N TYR A 277 6.94 -40.79 4.40
CA TYR A 277 7.57 -42.01 3.88
C TYR A 277 7.14 -43.34 4.53
N GLY A 278 5.90 -43.41 5.03
CA GLY A 278 5.36 -44.65 5.60
C GLY A 278 5.88 -44.96 7.01
N VAL A 279 6.52 -43.98 7.67
CA VAL A 279 6.94 -44.12 9.07
C VAL A 279 5.74 -43.87 9.98
N VAL A 280 5.40 -44.80 10.86
CA VAL A 280 4.33 -44.64 11.85
C VAL A 280 4.94 -44.56 13.24
N PHE A 281 4.65 -43.49 13.96
CA PHE A 281 5.05 -43.32 15.35
C PHE A 281 3.93 -43.76 16.29
N ASP A 282 4.23 -44.79 17.09
CA ASP A 282 3.37 -45.28 18.16
C ASP A 282 3.84 -44.69 19.50
N ALA A 283 3.08 -43.72 20.00
CA ALA A 283 3.38 -43.04 21.25
C ALA A 283 3.12 -43.91 22.50
N GLN A 284 2.27 -44.95 22.39
CA GLN A 284 1.98 -45.85 23.49
C GLN A 284 3.11 -46.84 23.70
N ASN A 285 3.53 -47.49 22.61
CA ASN A 285 4.59 -48.49 22.64
C ASN A 285 5.99 -47.86 22.55
N ARG A 286 6.09 -46.55 22.27
CA ARG A 286 7.35 -45.79 22.08
C ARG A 286 8.18 -46.35 20.93
N VAL A 287 7.53 -46.70 19.82
CA VAL A 287 8.15 -47.35 18.67
C VAL A 287 7.88 -46.56 17.40
N LEU A 288 8.90 -46.43 16.55
CA LEU A 288 8.76 -46.04 15.16
C LEU A 288 8.70 -47.29 14.30
N ASN A 289 7.64 -47.43 13.51
CA ASN A 289 7.49 -48.49 12.52
C ASN A 289 7.82 -47.94 11.14
N CYS A 290 8.94 -48.39 10.58
CA CYS A 290 9.42 -48.01 9.25
C CYS A 290 9.29 -49.22 8.34
N ASN A 291 8.22 -49.29 7.54
CA ASN A 291 8.00 -50.37 6.57
C ASN A 291 8.19 -51.79 7.17
N GLY A 292 7.69 -52.02 8.40
CA GLY A 292 7.79 -53.30 9.11
C GLY A 292 8.97 -53.42 10.08
N LYS A 293 9.95 -52.50 10.05
CA LYS A 293 11.06 -52.47 11.00
C LYS A 293 10.71 -51.58 12.20
N LYS A 294 10.71 -52.17 13.39
CA LYS A 294 10.43 -51.47 14.67
C LYS A 294 11.71 -50.89 15.27
N MET A 295 11.71 -49.59 15.58
CA MET A 295 12.78 -48.90 16.31
C MET A 295 12.24 -48.31 17.62
N SER A 296 12.87 -48.65 18.75
CA SER A 296 12.47 -48.15 20.07
C SER A 296 13.02 -46.75 20.34
N LEU A 297 12.16 -45.84 20.82
CA LEU A 297 12.52 -44.50 21.26
C LEU A 297 12.66 -44.44 22.78
N SER A 298 13.57 -43.60 23.27
CA SER A 298 13.64 -43.33 24.71
C SER A 298 12.37 -42.60 25.20
N PRO A 299 12.03 -42.67 26.50
CA PRO A 299 10.87 -41.96 27.04
C PRO A 299 10.89 -40.46 26.73
N GLN A 300 12.07 -39.84 26.84
CA GLN A 300 12.28 -38.42 26.54
C GLN A 300 12.08 -38.12 25.05
N GLN A 301 12.56 -38.98 24.15
CA GLN A 301 12.39 -38.83 22.71
C GLN A 301 10.91 -38.94 22.30
N CYS A 302 10.18 -39.89 22.89
CA CYS A 302 8.75 -40.07 22.68
C CYS A 302 7.96 -38.82 23.11
N GLN A 303 8.29 -38.24 24.26
CA GLN A 303 7.64 -37.03 24.77
C GLN A 303 7.91 -35.81 23.90
N ILE A 304 9.16 -35.61 23.47
CA ILE A 304 9.52 -34.52 22.55
C ILE A 304 8.73 -34.67 21.24
N LEU A 305 8.79 -35.83 20.60
CA LEU A 305 8.13 -36.03 19.30
C LEU A 305 6.61 -35.82 19.40
N LYS A 306 5.99 -36.35 20.46
CA LYS A 306 4.56 -36.16 20.72
C LYS A 306 4.21 -34.68 20.93
N LEU A 307 4.99 -33.95 21.74
CA LEU A 307 4.76 -32.54 22.04
C LEU A 307 4.72 -31.67 20.78
N PHE A 308 5.67 -31.90 19.86
CA PHE A 308 5.71 -31.17 18.59
C PHE A 308 4.61 -31.61 17.61
N LEU A 309 4.24 -32.89 17.58
CA LEU A 309 3.17 -33.39 16.70
C LEU A 309 1.77 -32.97 17.15
N ASP A 310 1.55 -32.77 18.45
CA ASP A 310 0.28 -32.28 19.00
C ASP A 310 0.16 -30.74 18.94
N ALA A 311 1.26 -30.01 18.71
CA ALA A 311 1.27 -28.55 18.67
C ALA A 311 0.86 -27.99 17.28
N PRO A 312 0.15 -26.84 17.23
CA PRO A 312 -0.19 -26.20 15.96
C PRO A 312 1.08 -25.75 15.23
N ASP A 313 1.12 -25.96 13.91
CA ASP A 313 2.28 -25.69 13.04
C ASP A 313 3.61 -26.27 13.56
N TYR A 314 3.54 -27.37 14.33
CA TYR A 314 4.69 -28.01 14.96
C TYR A 314 5.58 -27.04 15.75
N THR A 315 4.98 -26.01 16.37
CA THR A 315 5.69 -24.93 17.07
C THR A 315 5.37 -24.97 18.57
N VAL A 316 6.40 -24.96 19.41
CA VAL A 316 6.30 -25.09 20.87
C VAL A 316 7.13 -24.00 21.55
N THR A 317 6.64 -23.43 22.66
CA THR A 317 7.34 -22.39 23.44
C THR A 317 8.41 -22.99 24.36
N ASP A 318 9.41 -22.18 24.74
CA ASP A 318 10.44 -22.59 25.71
C ASP A 318 9.82 -23.02 27.05
N GLU A 319 8.78 -22.32 27.50
CA GLU A 319 8.05 -22.63 28.74
C GLU A 319 7.37 -24.00 28.67
N ASP A 320 6.70 -24.31 27.56
CA ASP A 320 6.03 -25.61 27.37
C ASP A 320 7.04 -26.76 27.26
N ILE A 321 8.17 -26.54 26.59
CA ILE A 321 9.27 -27.53 26.50
C ILE A 321 9.80 -27.87 27.89
N ILE A 322 10.10 -26.87 28.71
CA ILE A 322 10.64 -27.06 30.06
C ILE A 322 9.59 -27.72 30.97
N LYS A 323 8.33 -27.27 30.89
CA LYS A 323 7.23 -27.78 31.70
C LYS A 323 6.88 -29.23 31.37
N PHE A 324 6.74 -29.57 30.09
CA PHE A 324 6.30 -30.91 29.65
C PHE A 324 7.40 -31.96 29.70
N ILE A 325 8.65 -31.63 29.34
CA ILE A 325 9.72 -32.62 29.23
C ILE A 325 10.49 -32.76 30.56
N TRP A 326 10.65 -31.67 31.32
CA TRP A 326 11.42 -31.67 32.58
C TRP A 326 10.58 -31.38 33.82
N LYS A 327 9.24 -31.53 33.74
CA LYS A 327 8.31 -31.41 34.88
C LYS A 327 8.52 -30.12 35.72
N GLY A 328 8.91 -29.02 35.08
CA GLY A 328 9.12 -27.73 35.76
C GLY A 328 10.42 -27.60 36.56
N GLN A 329 11.40 -28.49 36.37
CA GLN A 329 12.76 -28.26 36.91
C GLN A 329 13.47 -27.18 36.10
N SER A 330 13.31 -25.92 36.53
CA SER A 330 13.83 -24.70 35.87
C SER A 330 15.36 -24.62 35.74
N ASN A 331 16.11 -25.46 36.47
CA ASN A 331 17.57 -25.55 36.34
C ASN A 331 18.05 -26.34 35.12
N VAL A 332 17.14 -27.00 34.37
CA VAL A 332 17.51 -27.66 33.11
C VAL A 332 17.54 -26.65 31.98
N GLN A 333 18.75 -26.28 31.57
CA GLN A 333 18.97 -25.32 30.49
C GLN A 333 18.41 -25.84 29.16
N ILE A 334 17.80 -24.94 28.37
CA ILE A 334 17.33 -25.19 26.99
C ILE A 334 18.39 -25.86 26.10
N ASN A 335 19.68 -25.70 26.42
CA ASN A 335 20.79 -26.40 25.80
C ASN A 335 20.65 -27.94 25.83
N THR A 336 20.03 -28.48 26.89
CA THR A 336 19.74 -29.90 27.06
C THR A 336 18.68 -30.37 26.06
N PHE A 337 17.68 -29.52 25.77
CA PHE A 337 16.70 -29.77 24.71
C PHE A 337 17.37 -29.81 23.34
N CYS A 338 18.25 -28.87 23.01
CA CYS A 338 18.94 -28.89 21.72
C CYS A 338 19.72 -30.20 21.50
N SER A 339 20.40 -30.71 22.53
CA SER A 339 21.09 -32.00 22.46
C SER A 339 20.14 -33.19 22.29
N ALA A 340 19.03 -33.22 23.04
CA ALA A 340 18.03 -34.28 22.94
C ALA A 340 17.28 -34.27 21.61
N GLY A 341 16.90 -33.08 21.11
CA GLY A 341 16.26 -32.86 19.82
C GLY A 341 17.17 -33.27 18.65
N ASN A 342 18.46 -32.92 18.69
CA ASN A 342 19.41 -33.35 17.67
C ASN A 342 19.61 -34.88 17.64
N LYS A 343 19.65 -35.52 18.82
CA LYS A 343 19.71 -36.99 18.90
C LYS A 343 18.44 -37.65 18.35
N LEU A 344 17.27 -37.04 18.60
CA LEU A 344 15.99 -37.50 18.04
C LEU A 344 15.96 -37.35 16.51
N GLY A 345 16.39 -36.20 15.99
CA GLY A 345 16.48 -35.94 14.56
C GLY A 345 17.31 -36.99 13.82
N LYS A 346 18.50 -37.33 14.34
CA LYS A 346 19.35 -38.39 13.77
C LYS A 346 18.69 -39.78 13.79
N ARG A 347 17.88 -40.09 14.80
CA ARG A 347 17.15 -41.37 14.86
C ARG A 347 16.00 -41.41 13.86
N LEU A 348 15.29 -40.30 13.69
CA LEU A 348 14.22 -40.19 12.71
C LEU A 348 14.79 -40.23 11.28
N GLU A 349 15.97 -39.65 11.06
CA GLU A 349 16.72 -39.74 9.80
C GLU A 349 17.11 -41.20 9.47
N GLN A 350 17.62 -41.96 10.46
CA GLN A 350 17.88 -43.41 10.30
C GLN A 350 16.62 -44.22 10.00
N ALA A 351 15.45 -43.71 10.40
CA ALA A 351 14.13 -44.28 10.14
C ALA A 351 13.55 -43.86 8.78
N GLY A 352 14.24 -43.02 8.01
CA GLY A 352 13.78 -42.52 6.71
C GLY A 352 12.89 -41.27 6.78
N CYS A 353 12.82 -40.61 7.94
CA CYS A 353 12.05 -39.38 8.15
C CYS A 353 12.96 -38.31 8.78
N GLY A 354 13.72 -37.58 7.98
CA GLY A 354 14.61 -36.54 8.48
C GLY A 354 13.85 -35.38 9.13
N VAL A 355 14.14 -35.08 10.40
CA VAL A 355 13.51 -33.99 11.16
C VAL A 355 14.56 -33.18 11.89
N CYS A 356 14.41 -31.84 11.89
CA CYS A 356 15.22 -30.95 12.70
C CYS A 356 14.34 -30.00 13.54
N PHE A 357 14.88 -29.54 14.67
CA PHE A 357 14.23 -28.59 15.56
C PHE A 357 15.00 -27.27 15.47
N ARG A 358 14.38 -26.23 14.92
CA ARG A 358 15.01 -24.90 14.78
C ARG A 358 14.34 -23.89 15.69
N ARG A 359 15.14 -22.94 16.19
CA ARG A 359 14.62 -21.79 16.93
C ARG A 359 13.85 -20.88 15.97
N PHE A 360 12.64 -20.50 16.37
CA PHE A 360 11.73 -19.67 15.59
C PHE A 360 11.29 -18.47 16.45
N GLY A 361 11.95 -17.32 16.25
CA GLY A 361 11.78 -16.16 17.11
C GLY A 361 12.60 -16.22 18.41
N SER A 362 12.22 -15.43 19.41
CA SER A 362 12.96 -15.28 20.66
C SER A 362 12.73 -16.40 21.68
N ASP A 363 11.59 -17.08 21.63
CA ASP A 363 11.05 -17.89 22.75
C ASP A 363 10.42 -19.22 22.30
N ARG A 364 10.61 -19.64 21.04
CA ARG A 364 9.94 -20.84 20.48
C ARG A 364 10.86 -21.68 19.61
N TYR A 365 10.49 -22.95 19.49
CA TYR A 365 11.08 -23.91 18.56
C TYR A 365 10.03 -24.47 17.60
N ARG A 366 10.44 -24.73 16.37
CA ARG A 366 9.62 -25.37 15.35
C ARG A 366 10.30 -26.65 14.85
N MET A 367 9.52 -27.72 14.72
CA MET A 367 9.94 -28.96 14.08
C MET A 367 9.74 -28.86 12.56
N LEU A 368 10.79 -29.14 11.80
CA LEU A 368 10.80 -29.07 10.34
C LEU A 368 11.26 -30.41 9.76
N PHE A 369 10.61 -30.86 8.69
CA PHE A 369 11.09 -32.01 7.92
C PHE A 369 12.24 -31.56 7.02
N ILE A 370 13.32 -32.33 6.95
CA ILE A 370 14.55 -31.95 6.24
C ILE A 370 14.29 -31.73 4.74
N ASP A 371 13.35 -32.46 4.14
CA ASP A 371 12.99 -32.27 2.72
C ASP A 371 12.37 -30.89 2.43
N ASP A 372 11.73 -30.27 3.43
CA ASP A 372 11.15 -28.93 3.26
C ASP A 372 12.22 -27.81 3.34
N LEU A 373 13.47 -28.16 3.70
CA LEU A 373 14.61 -27.23 3.76
C LEU A 373 15.42 -27.21 2.47
N VAL A 374 15.49 -28.32 1.72
CA VAL A 374 16.30 -28.45 0.50
C VAL A 374 15.74 -27.63 -0.66
N ASP A 375 14.41 -27.40 -0.70
CA ASP A 375 13.77 -26.56 -1.71
C ASP A 375 13.97 -25.04 -1.49
N ASN A 376 14.52 -24.61 -0.35
CA ASN A 376 14.69 -23.19 -0.01
C ASN A 376 16.12 -22.63 -0.22
N ASP A 377 17.10 -23.47 -0.58
CA ASP A 377 18.49 -23.05 -0.87
C ASP A 377 18.79 -23.01 -2.39
N LEU A 378 17.75 -22.98 -3.23
CA LEU A 378 17.81 -22.67 -4.67
C LEU A 378 16.87 -21.50 -5.01
N THR A 379 17.08 -20.36 -4.35
CA THR A 379 16.68 -19.02 -4.85
C THR A 379 17.61 -17.95 -4.32
#